data_AF-B7Q274-F1
#
_entry.id   AF-B7Q274-F1
#
_cell.length_a   1.000
_cell.length_b   1.000
_cell.length_c   1.000
_cell.angle_alpha   90.00
_cell.angle_beta   90.00
_cell.angle_gamma   90.00
#
_symmetry.space_group_name_H-M   'P 1'
#
loop_
_entity.id
_entity.type
_entity.pdbx_description
1 polymer ?
#
loop_
_entity_poly.entity_id
_entity_poly.type
_entity_poly.pdbx_seq_one_letter_code
_entity_poly.pdbx_strand_id
1 'polypeptide(L)'
;TPTEYEAEYNLLRTGEYSRFHGYAYDGIWALALSIHAVIVRLRANDTRISEFSLTLMTFLSVFFFFFFAATFQGPVRFFRNERKGQILLKQFQKGEEVKIGEYDCLTDALDLAKGLPIIWRGGLDPPMDRTLIVIERTRVNLTIYAVLCILCVLGIILASVFLVINVKFRNQRYIKMSSPYLNNLIIVGCILTYTSVILLGMDSGFTSVTNFPYICAARAWVLMSGFTLAFGAMFSKTWRVHAIFTNIKLNKKVIKDYKLFMVVGVFLMLDVIILTTWQIVDPFYREARQGQPVVSTLFEA
;
A
#
# COMPACT_ATOMS: atom_id res chain seq x y z
N THR A 1 31.09 18.77 46.87
CA THR A 1 30.16 18.12 45.90
C THR A 1 30.09 18.95 44.61
N PRO A 2 29.55 18.44 43.48
CA PRO A 2 29.48 19.23 42.24
C PRO A 2 28.72 20.56 42.41
N THR A 3 27.66 20.58 43.23
CA THR A 3 26.85 21.77 43.54
C THR A 3 27.61 22.78 44.39
N GLU A 4 28.42 22.33 45.35
CA GLU A 4 29.30 23.22 46.13
C GLU A 4 30.38 23.86 45.26
N TYR A 5 31.02 23.07 44.39
CA TYR A 5 32.02 23.59 43.46
C TYR A 5 31.42 24.63 42.51
N GLU A 6 30.21 24.40 42.00
CA GLU A 6 29.51 25.36 41.15
C GLU A 6 29.19 26.66 41.91
N ALA A 7 28.78 26.57 43.18
CA ALA A 7 28.55 27.74 44.02
C ALA A 7 29.84 28.56 44.26
N GLU A 8 30.96 27.89 44.57
CA GLU A 8 32.26 28.55 44.74
C GLU A 8 32.79 29.18 43.45
N TYR A 9 32.68 28.46 42.33
CA TYR A 9 33.06 28.97 41.01
C TYR A 9 32.26 30.23 40.66
N ASN A 10 30.95 30.23 40.94
CA ASN A 10 30.09 31.37 40.69
C ASN A 10 30.36 32.56 41.60
N LEU A 11 30.90 32.35 42.81
CA LEU A 11 31.30 33.41 43.74
C LEU A 11 32.64 34.05 43.34
N LEU A 12 33.59 33.22 42.89
CA LEU A 12 34.94 33.65 42.54
C LEU A 12 35.07 34.23 41.13
N ARG A 13 34.13 33.93 40.23
CA ARG A 13 34.17 34.47 38.86
C ARG A 13 33.89 35.97 38.85
N THR A 14 34.76 36.73 38.17
CA THR A 14 34.58 38.17 37.93
C THR A 14 33.99 38.48 36.55
N GLY A 15 33.90 37.47 35.66
CA GLY A 15 33.48 37.61 34.26
C GLY A 15 32.47 36.55 33.79
N GLU A 16 32.44 36.32 32.47
CA GLU A 16 31.46 35.45 31.81
C GLU A 16 31.57 33.96 32.24
N TYR A 17 30.44 33.27 32.20
CA TYR A 17 30.36 31.83 32.47
C TYR A 17 31.04 31.04 31.35
N SER A 18 32.00 30.18 31.70
CA SER A 18 32.63 29.28 30.73
C SER A 18 32.21 27.83 30.95
N ARG A 19 31.52 27.23 29.98
CA ARG A 19 31.12 25.80 30.03
C ARG A 19 32.29 24.83 30.27
N PHE A 20 33.54 25.26 30.04
CA PHE A 20 34.72 24.42 30.16
C PHE A 20 35.39 24.45 31.55
N HIS A 21 34.87 25.23 32.52
CA HIS A 21 35.51 25.39 33.82
C HIS A 21 35.73 24.06 34.57
N GLY A 22 34.74 23.15 34.53
CA GLY A 22 34.84 21.84 35.18
C GLY A 22 35.88 20.92 34.52
N TYR A 23 36.03 21.00 33.19
CA TYR A 23 37.04 20.22 32.47
C TYR A 23 38.46 20.65 32.85
N ALA A 24 38.69 21.95 33.03
CA ALA A 24 39.98 22.47 33.46
C ALA A 24 40.32 22.03 34.90
N TYR A 25 39.32 22.06 35.79
CA TYR A 25 39.46 21.58 37.16
C TYR A 25 39.83 20.10 37.21
N ASP A 26 39.07 19.24 36.52
CA ASP A 26 39.36 17.80 36.41
C ASP A 26 40.75 17.54 35.80
N GLY A 27 41.15 18.34 34.81
CA GLY A 27 42.45 18.20 34.14
C GLY A 27 43.63 18.46 35.07
N ILE A 28 43.56 19.51 35.91
CA ILE A 28 44.60 19.82 36.90
C ILE A 28 44.67 18.71 37.96
N TRP A 29 43.52 18.21 38.43
CA TRP A 29 43.49 17.10 39.38
C TRP A 29 44.04 15.80 38.80
N ALA A 30 43.69 15.46 37.56
CA ALA A 30 44.23 14.30 36.86
C ALA A 30 45.75 14.41 36.71
N LEU A 31 46.26 15.60 36.38
CA LEU A 31 47.71 15.85 36.29
C LEU A 31 48.38 15.70 37.66
N ALA A 32 47.82 16.30 38.71
CA ALA A 32 48.38 16.24 40.07
C ALA A 32 48.43 14.80 40.60
N LEU A 33 47.36 14.02 40.40
CA LEU A 33 47.30 12.60 40.77
C LEU A 33 48.29 11.75 39.98
N SER A 34 48.45 12.03 38.69
CA SER A 34 49.43 11.33 37.84
C SER A 34 50.87 11.62 38.29
N ILE A 35 51.18 12.88 38.58
CA ILE A 35 52.49 13.28 39.13
C ILE A 35 52.71 12.61 40.49
N HIS A 36 51.71 12.60 41.36
CA HIS A 36 51.81 11.94 42.66
C HIS A 36 52.10 10.45 42.54
N ALA A 37 51.40 9.73 41.64
CA ALA A 37 51.65 8.31 41.38
C ALA A 37 53.08 8.05 40.90
N VAL A 38 53.60 8.92 40.03
CA VAL A 38 55.00 8.86 39.59
C VAL A 38 55.96 9.10 40.76
N ILE A 39 55.71 10.10 41.61
CA ILE A 39 56.54 10.39 42.80
C ILE A 39 56.62 9.19 43.75
N VAL A 40 55.49 8.53 44.03
CA VAL A 40 55.46 7.34 44.90
C VAL A 40 56.33 6.23 44.32
N ARG A 41 56.29 6.01 43.00
CA ARG A 41 57.12 5.01 42.34
C ARG A 41 58.61 5.38 42.32
N LEU A 42 58.94 6.64 42.10
CA LEU A 42 60.33 7.13 42.13
C LEU A 42 60.96 6.99 43.52
N ARG A 43 60.17 7.24 44.57
CA ARG A 43 60.59 7.01 45.96
C ARG A 43 60.85 5.53 46.24
N ALA A 44 60.08 4.61 45.64
CA ALA A 44 60.34 3.17 45.75
C ALA A 44 61.64 2.71 45.05
N ASN A 45 62.18 3.54 44.15
CA ASN A 45 63.45 3.30 43.45
C ASN A 45 64.60 4.21 43.95
N ASP A 46 64.44 4.87 45.11
CA ASP A 46 65.43 5.80 45.72
C ASP A 46 65.88 6.98 44.82
N THR A 47 65.08 7.31 43.81
CA THR A 47 65.35 8.44 42.91
C THR A 47 64.67 9.73 43.40
N ARG A 48 65.40 10.86 43.36
CA ARG A 48 64.88 12.18 43.78
C ARG A 48 64.20 12.89 42.61
N ILE A 49 63.08 13.56 42.90
CA ILE A 49 62.32 14.36 41.92
C ILE A 49 63.16 15.51 41.34
N SER A 50 64.14 16.02 42.11
CA SER A 50 65.04 17.09 41.68
C SER A 50 65.97 16.72 40.53
N GLU A 51 66.13 15.43 40.22
CA GLU A 51 66.93 14.93 39.09
C GLU A 51 66.09 14.75 37.82
N PHE A 52 64.87 15.29 37.80
CA PHE A 52 63.97 15.22 36.67
C PHE A 52 64.56 15.92 35.43
N SER A 53 64.86 15.14 34.39
CA SER A 53 65.26 15.65 33.08
C SER A 53 64.27 15.20 32.01
N LEU A 54 63.66 16.17 31.31
CA LEU A 54 62.76 15.97 30.18
C LEU A 54 63.43 15.27 28.99
N THR A 55 64.77 15.22 28.98
CA THR A 55 65.56 14.60 27.91
C THR A 55 65.59 13.07 28.01
N LEU A 56 65.20 12.50 29.17
CA LEU A 56 65.22 11.06 29.39
C LEU A 56 63.92 10.42 28.88
N MET A 57 63.96 9.83 27.68
CA MET A 57 62.79 9.19 27.04
C MET A 57 62.15 8.08 27.90
N THR A 58 62.96 7.42 28.74
CA THR A 58 62.50 6.44 29.72
C THR A 58 61.57 7.05 30.76
N PHE A 59 61.86 8.26 31.24
CA PHE A 59 61.01 8.94 32.21
C PHE A 59 59.65 9.31 31.60
N LEU A 60 59.66 9.84 30.37
CA LEU A 60 58.43 10.22 29.66
C LEU A 60 57.51 9.00 29.43
N SER A 61 58.08 7.85 29.07
CA SER A 61 57.30 6.60 28.93
C SER A 61 56.66 6.14 30.24
N VAL A 62 57.37 6.29 31.37
CA VAL A 62 56.87 5.95 32.70
C VAL A 62 55.74 6.90 33.10
N PHE A 63 55.91 8.19 32.85
CA PHE A 63 54.86 9.19 33.08
C PHE A 63 53.59 8.87 32.28
N PHE A 64 53.69 8.63 30.96
CA PHE A 64 52.53 8.29 30.15
C PHE A 64 51.85 6.99 30.60
N PHE A 65 52.64 5.97 30.95
CA PHE A 65 52.12 4.71 31.47
C PHE A 65 51.27 4.94 32.73
N PHE A 66 51.77 5.72 33.70
CA PHE A 66 51.04 6.00 34.93
C PHE A 66 49.89 7.00 34.76
N PHE A 67 50.01 7.97 33.86
CA PHE A 67 48.93 8.90 33.53
C PHE A 67 47.70 8.14 33.00
N PHE A 68 47.91 7.21 32.07
CA PHE A 68 46.82 6.35 31.58
C PHE A 68 46.36 5.37 32.67
N ALA A 69 47.27 4.72 33.42
CA ALA A 69 46.90 3.77 34.48
C ALA A 69 46.04 4.40 35.61
N ALA A 70 46.41 5.59 36.09
CA ALA A 70 45.69 6.29 37.16
C ALA A 70 44.31 6.78 36.72
N THR A 71 44.16 7.15 35.44
CA THR A 71 42.87 7.58 34.88
C THR A 71 41.92 6.42 34.58
N PHE A 72 42.39 5.18 34.47
CA PHE A 72 41.50 4.01 34.28
C PHE A 72 40.65 3.66 35.51
N GLN A 73 41.06 4.04 36.72
CA GLN A 73 40.36 3.68 37.97
C GLN A 73 39.31 4.72 38.42
N GLY A 74 39.35 5.94 37.88
CA GLY A 74 38.43 7.03 38.23
C GLY A 74 37.23 7.19 37.28
N PRO A 75 36.31 8.14 37.56
CA PRO A 75 35.22 8.52 36.66
C PRO A 75 35.71 9.22 35.38
N VAL A 76 36.92 9.78 35.39
CA VAL A 76 37.58 10.38 34.21
C VAL A 76 38.45 9.33 33.54
N ARG A 77 37.93 8.65 32.52
CA ARG A 77 38.65 7.60 31.77
C ARG A 77 39.05 8.07 30.37
N PHE A 78 40.28 7.74 29.99
CA PHE A 78 40.77 7.93 28.63
C PHE A 78 40.86 6.60 27.91
N PHE A 79 40.28 6.52 26.71
CA PHE A 79 40.38 5.36 25.83
C PHE A 79 40.99 5.82 24.51
N ARG A 80 42.14 5.25 24.12
CA ARG A 80 42.83 5.63 22.86
C ARG A 80 43.02 7.15 22.70
N ASN A 81 43.41 7.83 23.79
CA ASN A 81 43.60 9.27 23.85
C ASN A 81 42.31 10.14 23.82
N GLU A 82 41.13 9.53 23.90
CA GLU A 82 39.84 10.23 23.99
C GLU A 82 39.20 10.05 25.37
N ARG A 83 38.62 11.12 25.94
CA ARG A 83 37.84 11.03 27.18
C ARG A 83 36.45 10.48 26.85
N LYS A 84 36.09 9.34 27.44
CA LYS A 84 34.70 8.89 27.43
C LYS A 84 33.91 9.69 28.46
N GLY A 85 32.83 10.33 28.02
CA GLY A 85 31.97 11.16 28.86
C GLY A 85 30.50 10.86 28.63
N GLN A 86 29.66 11.74 29.15
CA GLN A 86 28.22 11.69 28.92
C GLN A 86 27.83 12.65 27.81
N ILE A 87 26.96 12.19 26.91
CA ILE A 87 26.41 13.00 25.82
C ILE A 87 25.02 13.47 26.25
N LEU A 88 24.84 14.79 26.24
CA LEU A 88 23.56 15.43 26.56
C LEU A 88 22.71 15.52 25.29
N LEU A 89 21.52 14.92 25.33
CA LEU A 89 20.53 15.04 24.27
C LEU A 89 19.57 16.19 24.59
N LYS A 90 19.37 17.08 23.62
CA LYS A 90 18.45 18.21 23.73
C LYS A 90 17.45 18.21 22.58
N GLN A 91 16.25 18.71 22.85
CA GLN A 91 15.23 18.96 21.84
C GLN A 91 14.72 20.39 21.98
N PHE A 92 14.46 21.06 20.85
CA PHE A 92 13.82 22.36 20.85
C PHE A 92 12.30 22.20 21.01
N GLN A 93 11.76 22.61 22.15
CA GLN A 93 10.34 22.53 22.46
C GLN A 93 9.81 23.92 22.82
N LYS A 94 8.72 24.36 22.18
CA LYS A 94 8.04 25.64 22.46
C LYS A 94 8.95 26.88 22.49
N GLY A 95 10.02 26.90 21.70
CA GLY A 95 10.93 28.06 21.63
C GLY A 95 12.19 27.95 22.50
N GLU A 96 12.32 26.89 23.31
CA GLU A 96 13.47 26.69 24.20
C GLU A 96 14.15 25.34 23.97
N GLU A 97 15.47 25.29 24.19
CA GLU A 97 16.23 24.04 24.20
C GLU A 97 16.07 23.33 25.55
N VAL A 98 15.48 22.14 25.53
CA VAL A 98 15.24 21.35 26.74
C VAL A 98 15.98 20.03 26.69
N LYS A 99 16.49 19.59 27.84
CA LYS A 99 17.19 18.32 28.02
C LYS A 99 16.19 17.16 27.94
N ILE A 100 16.42 16.21 27.04
CA ILE A 100 15.57 15.02 26.85
C ILE A 100 16.21 13.73 27.39
N GLY A 101 17.53 13.69 27.54
CA GLY A 101 18.19 12.49 28.04
C GLY A 101 19.70 12.61 28.07
N GLU A 102 20.33 11.59 28.61
CA GLU A 102 21.79 11.46 28.68
C GLU A 102 22.19 10.08 28.17
N TYR A 103 23.26 10.05 27.39
CA TYR A 103 23.89 8.81 26.95
C TYR A 103 25.26 8.70 27.60
N ASP A 104 25.48 7.62 28.34
CA ASP A 104 26.73 7.36 29.04
C ASP A 104 27.63 6.44 28.18
N CYS A 105 28.75 7.00 27.69
CA CYS A 105 29.69 6.27 26.85
C CYS A 105 30.48 5.19 27.60
N LEU A 106 30.45 5.17 28.93
CA LEU A 106 31.13 4.17 29.76
C LEU A 106 30.30 2.89 29.93
N THR A 107 29.00 3.05 30.16
CA THR A 107 28.05 1.94 30.35
C THR A 107 27.32 1.56 29.07
N ASP A 108 27.45 2.37 28.01
CA ASP A 108 26.74 2.21 26.73
C ASP A 108 25.21 2.22 26.93
N ALA A 109 24.75 3.06 27.86
CA ALA A 109 23.34 3.16 28.25
C ALA A 109 22.76 4.54 27.91
N LEU A 110 21.59 4.52 27.28
CA LEU A 110 20.79 5.71 26.98
C LEU A 110 19.68 5.87 28.02
N ASP A 111 19.79 6.89 28.86
CA ASP A 111 18.81 7.21 29.90
C ASP A 111 17.93 8.40 29.48
N LEU A 112 16.78 8.10 28.87
CA LEU A 112 15.76 9.11 28.54
C LEU A 112 14.92 9.53 29.76
N ALA A 113 14.98 8.78 30.87
CA ALA A 113 14.25 9.11 32.10
C ALA A 113 14.85 10.32 32.85
N LYS A 114 16.10 10.71 32.55
CA LYS A 114 16.81 11.83 33.20
C LYS A 114 16.50 13.20 32.56
N GLY A 115 15.53 13.27 31.65
CA GLY A 115 15.12 14.47 30.95
C GLY A 115 13.60 14.57 30.78
N LEU A 116 13.16 15.60 30.06
CA LEU A 116 11.77 15.74 29.64
C LEU A 116 11.43 14.76 28.52
N PRO A 117 10.17 14.33 28.39
CA PRO A 117 9.75 13.45 27.30
C PRO A 117 9.95 14.12 25.94
N ILE A 118 10.28 13.30 24.95
CA ILE A 118 10.41 13.73 23.56
C ILE A 118 9.01 14.02 23.02
N ILE A 119 8.82 15.21 22.43
CA ILE A 119 7.53 15.60 21.84
C ILE A 119 7.69 15.60 20.32
N TRP A 120 6.94 14.74 19.64
CA TRP A 120 6.83 14.75 18.19
C TRP A 120 5.66 15.62 17.75
N ARG A 121 5.72 16.13 16.52
CA ARG A 121 4.61 16.90 15.94
C ARG A 121 3.39 15.99 15.82
N GLY A 122 2.25 16.43 16.35
CA GLY A 122 1.00 15.65 16.38
C GLY A 122 0.84 14.73 17.59
N GLY A 123 1.79 14.70 18.54
CA GLY A 123 1.68 13.87 19.75
C GLY A 123 1.73 12.36 19.48
N LEU A 124 2.08 11.97 18.26
CA LEU A 124 2.18 10.61 17.77
C LEU A 124 3.59 10.04 18.02
N ASP A 125 3.73 8.76 17.72
CA ASP A 125 5.01 8.04 17.67
C ASP A 125 6.02 8.71 16.73
N PRO A 126 7.33 8.41 16.89
CA PRO A 126 8.35 8.92 15.98
C PRO A 126 7.98 8.64 14.50
N PRO A 127 8.26 9.60 13.60
CA PRO A 127 7.93 9.44 12.19
C PRO A 127 8.68 8.23 11.61
N MET A 128 8.02 7.52 10.71
CA MET A 128 8.60 6.37 10.02
C MET A 128 9.57 6.84 8.93
N ASP A 129 10.64 6.06 8.70
CA ASP A 129 11.67 6.37 7.69
C ASP A 129 11.15 6.40 6.26
N ARG A 130 10.04 5.70 5.99
CA ARG A 130 9.41 5.59 4.68
C ARG A 130 7.89 5.52 4.77
N THR A 131 7.24 5.85 3.67
CA THR A 131 5.79 5.68 3.52
C THR A 131 5.41 4.20 3.43
N LEU A 132 4.26 3.87 4.00
CA LEU A 132 3.68 2.52 3.91
C LEU A 132 2.82 2.44 2.65
N ILE A 133 3.13 1.48 1.77
CA ILE A 133 2.37 1.22 0.56
C ILE A 133 1.32 0.16 0.87
N VAL A 134 0.04 0.53 0.90
CA VAL A 134 -1.09 -0.38 1.08
C VAL A 134 -1.75 -0.61 -0.27
N ILE A 135 -1.79 -1.86 -0.72
CA ILE A 135 -2.41 -2.23 -2.00
C ILE A 135 -3.90 -2.50 -1.75
N GLU A 136 -4.73 -1.54 -2.12
CA GLU A 136 -6.19 -1.68 -2.08
C GLU A 136 -6.73 -2.07 -3.47
N ARG A 137 -7.69 -2.99 -3.50
CA ARG A 137 -8.36 -3.39 -4.75
C ARG A 137 -9.50 -2.43 -5.04
N THR A 138 -9.41 -1.68 -6.14
CA THR A 138 -10.54 -0.91 -6.64
C THR A 138 -11.64 -1.85 -7.11
N ARG A 139 -12.88 -1.60 -6.67
CA ARG A 139 -14.06 -2.40 -7.03
C ARG A 139 -15.16 -1.50 -7.55
N VAL A 140 -16.10 -2.09 -8.29
CA VAL A 140 -17.33 -1.41 -8.70
C VAL A 140 -18.14 -1.06 -7.45
N ASN A 141 -18.73 0.13 -7.43
CA ASN A 141 -19.61 0.54 -6.33
C ASN A 141 -20.81 -0.42 -6.22
N LEU A 142 -20.94 -1.04 -5.05
CA LEU A 142 -21.97 -2.04 -4.77
C LEU A 142 -23.39 -1.51 -5.02
N THR A 143 -23.63 -0.25 -4.70
CA THR A 143 -24.95 0.39 -4.87
C THR A 143 -25.35 0.46 -6.33
N ILE A 144 -24.44 0.87 -7.21
CA ILE A 144 -24.72 0.97 -8.66
C ILE A 144 -24.96 -0.43 -9.24
N TYR A 145 -24.12 -1.40 -8.85
CA TYR A 145 -24.28 -2.79 -9.28
C TYR A 145 -25.63 -3.39 -8.85
N ALA A 146 -26.04 -3.16 -7.60
CA ALA A 146 -27.31 -3.65 -7.07
C ALA A 146 -28.52 -3.07 -7.85
N VAL A 147 -28.52 -1.76 -8.11
CA VAL A 147 -29.60 -1.10 -8.89
C VAL A 147 -29.71 -1.68 -10.30
N LEU A 148 -28.58 -1.85 -10.99
CA LEU A 148 -28.57 -2.44 -12.34
C LEU A 148 -29.04 -3.90 -12.35
N CYS A 149 -28.64 -4.69 -11.35
CA CYS A 149 -29.08 -6.08 -11.23
C CYS A 149 -30.60 -6.17 -11.01
N ILE A 150 -31.16 -5.34 -10.13
CA ILE A 150 -32.61 -5.32 -9.88
C ILE A 150 -33.37 -5.00 -11.17
N LEU A 151 -32.94 -3.98 -11.92
CA LEU A 151 -33.55 -3.62 -13.20
C LEU A 151 -33.46 -4.77 -14.23
N CYS A 152 -32.32 -5.45 -14.32
CA CYS A 152 -32.14 -6.60 -15.22
C CYS A 152 -33.05 -7.77 -14.82
N VAL A 153 -33.17 -8.09 -13.53
CA VAL A 153 -34.04 -9.16 -13.03
C VAL A 153 -35.51 -8.84 -13.33
N LEU A 154 -35.96 -7.60 -13.09
CA LEU A 154 -37.29 -7.16 -13.48
C LEU A 154 -37.53 -7.29 -14.99
N GLY A 155 -36.52 -6.94 -15.80
CA GLY A 155 -36.54 -7.12 -17.25
C GLY A 155 -36.68 -8.58 -17.67
N ILE A 156 -35.97 -9.51 -17.03
CA ILE A 156 -36.06 -10.95 -17.27
C ILE A 156 -37.45 -11.49 -16.89
N ILE A 157 -37.99 -11.06 -15.74
CA ILE A 157 -39.35 -11.44 -15.31
C ILE A 157 -40.37 -10.97 -16.34
N LEU A 158 -40.31 -9.70 -16.76
CA LEU A 158 -41.21 -9.15 -17.77
C LEU A 158 -41.08 -9.89 -19.12
N ALA A 159 -39.85 -10.15 -19.56
CA ALA A 159 -39.58 -10.88 -20.79
C ALA A 159 -40.13 -12.32 -20.75
N SER A 160 -39.99 -13.01 -19.62
CA SER A 160 -40.53 -14.37 -19.45
C SER A 160 -42.07 -14.39 -19.45
N VAL A 161 -42.72 -13.40 -18.83
CA VAL A 161 -44.18 -13.22 -18.91
C VAL A 161 -44.61 -13.01 -20.36
N PHE A 162 -43.93 -12.12 -21.11
CA PHE A 162 -44.23 -11.91 -22.53
C PHE A 162 -43.99 -13.15 -23.39
N LEU A 163 -42.97 -13.96 -23.08
CA LEU A 163 -42.73 -15.24 -23.75
C LEU A 163 -43.90 -16.20 -23.53
N VAL A 164 -44.36 -16.35 -22.29
CA VAL A 164 -45.49 -17.22 -21.94
C VAL A 164 -46.77 -16.76 -22.63
N ILE A 165 -47.06 -15.46 -22.64
CA ILE A 165 -48.21 -14.87 -23.33
C ILE A 165 -48.13 -15.15 -24.84
N ASN A 166 -46.95 -14.93 -25.45
CA ASN A 166 -46.75 -15.13 -26.89
C ASN A 166 -46.99 -16.59 -27.30
N VAL A 167 -46.49 -17.54 -26.50
CA VAL A 167 -46.67 -18.98 -26.73
C VAL A 167 -48.12 -19.40 -26.51
N LYS A 168 -48.76 -18.96 -25.42
CA LYS A 168 -50.13 -19.34 -25.06
C LYS A 168 -51.17 -18.83 -26.07
N PHE A 169 -51.04 -17.57 -26.49
CA PHE A 169 -51.99 -16.93 -27.41
C PHE A 169 -51.54 -16.99 -28.88
N ARG A 170 -50.61 -17.89 -29.23
CA ARG A 170 -50.03 -18.00 -30.59
C ARG A 170 -51.05 -18.20 -31.72
N ASN A 171 -52.21 -18.78 -31.41
CA ASN A 171 -53.26 -19.09 -32.39
C ASN A 171 -54.20 -17.90 -32.68
N GLN A 172 -54.13 -16.82 -31.88
CA GLN A 172 -54.92 -15.61 -32.12
C GLN A 172 -54.48 -14.89 -33.40
N ARG A 173 -55.44 -14.36 -34.16
CA ARG A 173 -55.20 -13.79 -35.51
C ARG A 173 -54.11 -12.72 -35.52
N TYR A 174 -54.13 -11.79 -34.56
CA TYR A 174 -53.15 -10.71 -34.46
C TYR A 174 -51.73 -11.21 -34.17
N ILE A 175 -51.57 -12.08 -33.16
CA ILE A 175 -50.27 -12.65 -32.79
C ILE A 175 -49.72 -13.52 -33.93
N LYS A 176 -50.58 -14.29 -34.60
CA LYS A 176 -50.21 -15.11 -35.75
C LYS A 176 -49.67 -14.28 -36.92
N MET A 177 -50.23 -13.10 -37.19
CA MET A 177 -49.70 -12.18 -38.23
C MET A 177 -48.30 -11.66 -37.88
N SER A 178 -48.01 -11.47 -36.58
CA SER A 178 -46.74 -10.89 -36.11
C SER A 178 -45.52 -11.82 -36.17
N SER A 179 -45.66 -13.05 -36.68
CA SER A 179 -44.64 -14.11 -36.69
C SER A 179 -44.18 -14.53 -35.28
N PRO A 180 -45.00 -15.28 -34.53
CA PRO A 180 -44.77 -15.56 -33.11
C PRO A 180 -43.44 -16.27 -32.83
N TYR A 181 -43.02 -17.19 -33.71
CA TYR A 181 -41.76 -17.92 -33.54
C TYR A 181 -40.51 -17.02 -33.60
N LEU A 182 -40.51 -15.97 -34.45
CA LEU A 182 -39.41 -15.00 -34.48
C LEU A 182 -39.44 -14.09 -33.25
N ASN A 183 -40.63 -13.68 -32.79
CA ASN A 183 -40.77 -12.88 -31.59
C ASN A 183 -40.29 -13.65 -30.34
N ASN A 184 -40.54 -14.96 -30.25
CA ASN A 184 -40.00 -15.80 -29.19
C ASN A 184 -38.46 -15.80 -29.19
N LEU A 185 -37.83 -15.86 -30.36
CA LEU A 185 -36.38 -15.84 -30.48
C LEU A 185 -35.79 -14.47 -30.11
N ILE A 186 -36.47 -13.35 -30.44
CA ILE A 186 -36.11 -12.01 -29.95
C ILE A 186 -36.16 -11.96 -28.42
N ILE A 187 -37.23 -12.46 -27.81
CA ILE A 187 -37.40 -12.44 -26.35
C ILE A 187 -36.30 -13.27 -25.67
N VAL A 188 -35.95 -14.43 -26.21
CA VAL A 188 -34.83 -15.25 -25.72
C VAL A 188 -33.51 -14.48 -25.83
N GLY A 189 -33.26 -13.79 -26.95
CA GLY A 189 -32.11 -12.91 -27.11
C GLY A 189 -32.05 -11.82 -26.05
N CYS A 190 -33.18 -11.15 -25.77
CA CYS A 190 -33.27 -10.14 -24.71
C CYS A 190 -32.94 -10.72 -23.32
N ILE A 191 -33.45 -11.91 -22.97
CA ILE A 191 -33.16 -12.58 -21.68
C ILE A 191 -31.65 -12.85 -21.54
N LEU A 192 -31.00 -13.32 -22.61
CA LEU A 192 -29.55 -13.51 -22.63
C LEU A 192 -28.81 -12.18 -22.45
N THR A 193 -29.21 -11.11 -23.14
CA THR A 193 -28.57 -9.81 -22.96
C THR A 193 -28.70 -9.26 -21.53
N TYR A 194 -29.87 -9.39 -20.88
CA TYR A 194 -30.01 -9.01 -19.46
C TYR A 194 -29.12 -9.86 -18.55
N THR A 195 -28.98 -11.16 -18.84
CA THR A 195 -28.10 -12.05 -18.09
C THR A 195 -26.63 -11.62 -18.25
N SER A 196 -26.21 -11.16 -19.43
CA SER A 196 -24.85 -10.67 -19.67
C SER A 196 -24.49 -9.44 -18.84
N VAL A 197 -25.45 -8.54 -18.57
CA VAL A 197 -25.24 -7.35 -17.72
C VAL A 197 -24.97 -7.76 -16.28
N ILE A 198 -25.67 -8.79 -15.78
CA ILE A 198 -25.43 -9.35 -14.45
C ILE A 198 -24.01 -9.95 -14.37
N LEU A 199 -23.63 -10.75 -15.37
CA LEU A 199 -22.28 -11.34 -15.44
C LEU A 199 -21.18 -10.27 -15.57
N LEU A 200 -21.44 -9.14 -16.21
CA LEU A 200 -20.48 -8.05 -16.38
C LEU A 200 -20.08 -7.40 -15.05
N GLY A 201 -21.00 -7.30 -14.09
CA GLY A 201 -20.72 -6.68 -12.79
C GLY A 201 -20.20 -7.65 -11.72
N MET A 202 -20.07 -8.94 -12.02
CA MET A 202 -19.46 -9.92 -11.11
C MET A 202 -17.94 -9.71 -11.05
N ASP A 203 -17.49 -8.96 -10.05
CA ASP A 203 -16.07 -8.77 -9.75
C ASP A 203 -15.50 -9.91 -8.86
N SER A 204 -14.17 -9.98 -8.78
CA SER A 204 -13.36 -10.86 -7.92
C SER A 204 -13.63 -10.74 -6.41
N GLY A 205 -14.50 -9.82 -5.99
CA GLY A 205 -15.03 -9.76 -4.63
C GLY A 205 -16.15 -10.78 -4.36
N PHE A 206 -16.92 -11.17 -5.40
CA PHE A 206 -18.03 -12.12 -5.29
C PHE A 206 -17.68 -13.53 -5.74
N THR A 207 -16.67 -13.68 -6.60
CA THR A 207 -16.22 -14.97 -7.13
C THR A 207 -14.76 -15.25 -6.80
N SER A 208 -14.41 -16.52 -6.61
CA SER A 208 -13.03 -16.97 -6.43
C SER A 208 -12.13 -16.59 -7.61
N VAL A 209 -10.85 -16.36 -7.33
CA VAL A 209 -9.85 -15.97 -8.34
C VAL A 209 -9.74 -17.01 -9.47
N THR A 210 -9.94 -18.29 -9.16
CA THR A 210 -9.87 -19.40 -10.10
C THR A 210 -11.03 -19.42 -11.10
N ASN A 211 -12.21 -18.94 -10.68
CA ASN A 211 -13.42 -19.03 -11.49
C ASN A 211 -13.64 -17.79 -12.35
N PHE A 212 -12.92 -16.70 -12.08
CA PHE A 212 -13.04 -15.42 -12.77
C PHE A 212 -12.83 -15.53 -14.30
N PRO A 213 -11.82 -16.26 -14.83
CA PRO A 213 -11.65 -16.41 -16.28
C PRO A 213 -12.86 -17.03 -16.98
N TYR A 214 -13.53 -18.00 -16.35
CA TYR A 214 -14.71 -18.66 -16.92
C TYR A 214 -15.91 -17.71 -16.96
N ILE A 215 -16.08 -16.84 -15.97
CA ILE A 215 -17.11 -15.80 -15.98
C ILE A 215 -16.84 -14.77 -17.08
N CYS A 216 -15.58 -14.38 -17.27
CA CYS A 216 -15.19 -13.48 -18.36
C CYS A 216 -15.51 -14.08 -19.73
N ALA A 217 -15.24 -15.38 -19.94
CA ALA A 217 -15.65 -16.08 -21.14
C ALA A 217 -17.18 -16.09 -21.27
N ALA A 218 -17.90 -16.52 -20.24
CA ALA A 218 -19.36 -16.59 -20.25
C ALA A 218 -20.02 -15.24 -20.60
N ARG A 219 -19.47 -14.12 -20.12
CA ARG A 219 -19.92 -12.76 -20.48
C ARG A 219 -19.90 -12.54 -22.00
N ALA A 220 -18.79 -12.84 -22.67
CA ALA A 220 -18.65 -12.63 -24.11
C ALA A 220 -19.61 -13.54 -24.90
N TRP A 221 -19.71 -14.80 -24.50
CA TRP A 221 -20.60 -15.80 -25.11
C TRP A 221 -22.07 -15.42 -25.01
N VAL A 222 -22.54 -15.06 -23.81
CA VAL A 222 -23.94 -14.73 -23.56
C VAL A 222 -24.32 -13.41 -24.25
N LEU A 223 -23.43 -12.41 -24.25
CA LEU A 223 -23.69 -11.13 -24.92
C LEU A 223 -23.79 -11.29 -26.44
N MET A 224 -22.83 -11.98 -27.06
CA MET A 224 -22.80 -12.15 -28.51
C MET A 224 -23.99 -12.98 -29.00
N SER A 225 -24.26 -14.12 -28.35
CA SER A 225 -25.41 -14.97 -28.69
C SER A 225 -26.74 -14.24 -28.49
N GLY A 226 -26.90 -13.48 -27.40
CA GLY A 226 -28.09 -12.68 -27.14
C GLY A 226 -28.33 -11.60 -28.21
N PHE A 227 -27.27 -10.87 -28.58
CA PHE A 227 -27.30 -9.86 -29.63
C PHE A 227 -27.71 -10.46 -30.98
N THR A 228 -27.05 -11.54 -31.39
CA THR A 228 -27.30 -12.15 -32.70
C THR A 228 -28.68 -12.80 -32.81
N LEU A 229 -29.18 -13.41 -31.74
CA LEU A 229 -30.56 -13.91 -31.71
C LEU A 229 -31.55 -12.75 -31.86
N ALA A 230 -31.40 -11.67 -31.10
CA ALA A 230 -32.32 -10.53 -31.16
C ALA A 230 -32.30 -9.81 -32.52
N PHE A 231 -31.11 -9.40 -32.99
CA PHE A 231 -30.96 -8.68 -34.26
C PHE A 231 -31.20 -9.57 -35.46
N GLY A 232 -30.73 -10.83 -35.44
CA GLY A 232 -30.95 -11.80 -36.51
C GLY A 232 -32.44 -12.13 -36.71
N ALA A 233 -33.21 -12.27 -35.63
CA ALA A 233 -34.65 -12.44 -35.75
C ALA A 233 -35.36 -11.17 -36.23
N MET A 234 -34.94 -9.99 -35.79
CA MET A 234 -35.49 -8.73 -36.27
C MET A 234 -35.26 -8.57 -37.78
N PHE A 235 -34.04 -8.85 -38.26
CA PHE A 235 -33.71 -8.85 -39.68
C PHE A 235 -34.52 -9.88 -40.47
N SER A 236 -34.65 -11.10 -39.95
CA SER A 236 -35.46 -12.14 -40.59
C SER A 236 -36.94 -11.74 -40.70
N LYS A 237 -37.45 -10.99 -39.71
CA LYS A 237 -38.82 -10.47 -39.69
C LYS A 237 -39.02 -9.37 -40.72
N THR A 238 -38.10 -8.40 -40.84
CA THR A 238 -38.17 -7.35 -41.86
C THR A 238 -38.00 -7.91 -43.27
N TRP A 239 -37.09 -8.87 -43.45
CA TRP A 239 -36.90 -9.58 -44.71
C TRP A 239 -38.15 -10.33 -45.15
N ARG A 240 -38.86 -10.98 -44.23
CA ARG A 240 -40.14 -11.65 -44.53
C ARG A 240 -41.16 -10.69 -45.12
N VAL A 241 -41.29 -9.49 -44.53
CA VAL A 241 -42.22 -8.46 -45.00
C VAL A 241 -41.84 -8.00 -46.41
N HIS A 242 -40.56 -7.66 -46.62
CA HIS A 242 -40.04 -7.29 -47.93
C HIS A 242 -40.29 -8.39 -48.98
N ALA A 243 -39.97 -9.64 -48.69
CA ALA A 243 -40.15 -10.77 -49.60
C ALA A 243 -41.62 -11.05 -49.96
N ILE A 244 -42.58 -10.68 -49.11
CA ILE A 244 -44.01 -10.74 -49.39
C ILE A 244 -44.42 -9.65 -50.38
N PHE A 245 -43.98 -8.39 -50.16
CA PHE A 245 -44.38 -7.26 -51.00
C PHE A 245 -43.68 -7.22 -52.37
N THR A 246 -42.43 -7.69 -52.47
CA THR A 246 -41.69 -7.72 -53.75
C THR A 246 -42.15 -8.87 -54.68
N ASN A 247 -42.98 -9.81 -54.22
CA ASN A 247 -43.53 -10.88 -55.06
C ASN A 247 -44.71 -10.39 -55.93
N ILE A 248 -44.38 -9.79 -57.07
CA ILE A 248 -45.35 -9.24 -58.05
C ILE A 248 -46.24 -10.33 -58.69
N LYS A 249 -45.73 -11.57 -58.81
CA LYS A 249 -46.54 -12.73 -59.22
C LYS A 249 -47.22 -13.29 -57.97
N LEU A 250 -48.51 -12.99 -57.77
CA LEU A 250 -49.40 -13.45 -56.68
C LEU A 250 -49.57 -14.98 -56.55
N ASN A 251 -48.56 -15.77 -56.92
CA ASN A 251 -48.49 -17.16 -56.53
C ASN A 251 -48.29 -17.19 -55.00
N LYS A 252 -49.25 -17.78 -54.28
CA LYS A 252 -49.28 -17.89 -52.82
C LYS A 252 -48.04 -18.65 -52.30
N LYS A 253 -46.90 -17.98 -52.21
CA LYS A 253 -45.65 -18.55 -51.72
C LYS A 253 -45.69 -18.56 -50.20
N VAL A 254 -46.09 -19.69 -49.62
CA VAL A 254 -46.03 -19.91 -48.17
C VAL A 254 -44.55 -20.03 -47.78
N ILE A 255 -43.95 -18.95 -47.30
CA ILE A 255 -42.61 -18.97 -46.74
C ILE A 255 -42.70 -19.72 -45.40
N LYS A 256 -42.07 -20.89 -45.34
CA LYS A 256 -42.04 -21.73 -44.12
C LYS A 256 -41.04 -21.15 -43.12
N ASP A 257 -41.41 -21.15 -41.84
CA ASP A 257 -40.63 -20.52 -40.76
C ASP A 257 -39.23 -21.15 -40.58
N TYR A 258 -39.03 -22.43 -40.94
CA TYR A 258 -37.72 -23.10 -40.85
C TYR A 258 -36.61 -22.40 -41.66
N LYS A 259 -36.94 -21.76 -42.80
CA LYS A 259 -35.96 -21.05 -43.62
C LYS A 259 -35.43 -19.82 -42.91
N LEU A 260 -36.29 -19.16 -42.13
CA LEU A 260 -35.91 -17.97 -41.36
C LEU A 260 -35.06 -18.36 -40.15
N PHE A 261 -35.42 -19.46 -39.47
CA PHE A 261 -34.58 -20.03 -38.42
C PHE A 261 -33.20 -20.46 -38.93
N MET A 262 -33.11 -21.01 -40.14
CA MET A 262 -31.83 -21.33 -40.76
C MET A 262 -30.95 -20.09 -40.95
N VAL A 263 -31.50 -18.96 -41.40
CA VAL A 263 -30.72 -17.72 -41.56
C VAL A 263 -30.16 -17.24 -40.22
N VAL A 264 -30.98 -17.21 -39.17
CA VAL A 264 -30.50 -16.85 -37.82
C VAL A 264 -29.49 -17.86 -37.28
N GLY A 265 -29.71 -19.16 -37.53
CA GLY A 265 -28.80 -20.22 -37.14
C GLY A 265 -27.43 -20.11 -37.82
N VAL A 266 -27.38 -19.67 -39.07
CA VAL A 266 -26.12 -19.40 -39.78
C VAL A 266 -25.36 -18.25 -39.12
N PHE A 267 -26.03 -17.14 -38.77
CA PHE A 267 -25.37 -16.04 -38.05
C PHE A 267 -24.85 -16.48 -36.68
N LEU A 268 -25.65 -17.24 -35.92
CA LEU A 268 -25.22 -17.77 -34.63
C LEU A 268 -24.04 -18.74 -34.77
N MET A 269 -24.03 -19.58 -35.81
CA MET A 269 -22.89 -20.47 -36.10
C MET A 269 -21.60 -19.70 -36.38
N LEU A 270 -21.68 -18.61 -37.14
CA LEU A 270 -20.52 -17.76 -37.40
C LEU A 270 -19.96 -17.19 -36.10
N ASP A 271 -20.81 -16.71 -35.19
CA ASP A 271 -20.37 -16.20 -33.89
C ASP A 271 -19.73 -17.29 -33.03
N VAL A 272 -20.31 -18.49 -33.02
CA VAL A 272 -19.73 -19.64 -32.31
C VAL A 272 -18.34 -19.96 -32.86
N ILE A 273 -18.15 -19.95 -34.19
CA ILE A 273 -16.84 -20.20 -34.80
C ILE A 273 -15.84 -19.10 -34.40
N ILE A 274 -16.25 -17.83 -34.44
CA ILE A 274 -15.39 -16.70 -34.06
C ILE A 274 -14.98 -16.81 -32.58
N LEU A 275 -15.94 -17.03 -31.68
CA LEU A 275 -15.69 -17.11 -30.24
C LEU A 275 -14.89 -18.34 -29.84
N THR A 276 -15.15 -19.50 -30.44
CA THR A 276 -14.33 -20.70 -30.21
C THR A 276 -12.91 -20.50 -30.68
N THR A 277 -12.72 -19.95 -31.89
CA THR A 277 -11.37 -19.65 -32.42
C THR A 277 -10.64 -18.67 -31.50
N TRP A 278 -11.31 -17.62 -31.05
CA TRP A 278 -10.72 -16.66 -30.11
C TRP A 278 -10.31 -17.34 -28.80
N GLN A 279 -11.19 -18.14 -28.20
CA GLN A 279 -10.91 -18.82 -26.93
C GLN A 279 -9.77 -19.85 -27.03
N ILE A 280 -9.58 -20.47 -28.20
CA ILE A 280 -8.49 -21.42 -28.45
C ILE A 280 -7.15 -20.69 -28.66
N VAL A 281 -7.16 -19.57 -29.39
CA VAL A 281 -5.93 -18.81 -29.72
C VAL A 281 -5.46 -17.97 -28.54
N ASP A 282 -6.39 -17.30 -27.84
CA ASP A 282 -6.09 -16.39 -26.74
C ASP A 282 -7.18 -16.48 -25.65
N PRO A 283 -7.07 -17.46 -24.72
CA PRO A 283 -8.06 -17.63 -23.66
C PRO A 283 -8.00 -16.47 -22.65
N PHE A 284 -9.15 -16.07 -22.12
CA PHE A 284 -9.21 -15.07 -21.05
C PHE A 284 -8.35 -15.48 -19.85
N TYR A 285 -7.46 -14.60 -19.42
CA TYR A 285 -6.72 -14.70 -18.17
C TYR A 285 -6.91 -13.42 -17.34
N ARG A 286 -6.72 -13.55 -16.03
CA ARG A 286 -6.79 -12.40 -15.12
C ARG A 286 -5.44 -11.72 -15.07
N GLU A 287 -5.39 -10.44 -15.41
CA GLU A 287 -4.25 -9.58 -15.14
C GLU A 287 -4.60 -8.52 -14.09
N ALA A 288 -3.69 -8.27 -13.15
CA ALA A 288 -3.81 -7.19 -12.19
C ALA A 288 -2.77 -6.12 -12.52
N ARG A 289 -3.22 -4.88 -12.71
CA ARG A 289 -2.36 -3.71 -12.93
C ARG A 289 -2.46 -2.80 -11.71
N GLN A 290 -1.33 -2.30 -11.25
CA GLN A 290 -1.29 -1.31 -10.19
C GLN A 290 -1.67 0.05 -10.78
N GLY A 291 -2.61 0.74 -10.13
CA GLY A 291 -2.94 2.13 -10.45
C GLY A 291 -1.84 3.08 -10.00
N GLN A 292 -2.02 4.38 -10.28
CA GLN A 292 -1.15 5.40 -9.72
C GLN A 292 -1.28 5.43 -8.20
N PRO A 293 -0.17 5.59 -7.45
CA PRO A 293 -0.23 5.68 -5.99
C PRO A 293 -0.98 6.95 -5.59
N VAL A 294 -1.94 6.80 -4.68
CA VAL A 294 -2.70 7.90 -4.09
C VAL A 294 -2.28 8.04 -2.63
N VAL A 295 -2.05 9.27 -2.17
CA VAL A 295 -1.75 9.55 -0.76
C VAL A 295 -3.01 9.29 0.06
N SER A 296 -2.92 8.38 1.02
CA SER A 296 -4.03 8.08 1.92
C SER A 296 -4.24 9.25 2.89
N THR A 297 -5.38 9.93 2.80
CA THR A 297 -5.78 10.99 3.75
C THR A 297 -6.19 10.45 5.13
N LEU A 298 -6.26 9.13 5.30
CA LEU A 298 -6.67 8.47 6.55
C LEU A 298 -5.71 8.68 7.72
N PHE A 299 -4.50 9.18 7.47
CA PHE A 299 -3.47 9.44 8.49
C PHE A 299 -3.16 10.94 8.68
N GLU A 300 -3.97 11.84 8.10
CA GLU A 300 -3.82 13.30 8.25
C GLU A 300 -4.62 13.90 9.42
N ALA A 301 -5.19 13.08 10.31
CA ALA A 301 -5.97 13.52 11.48
C ALA A 301 -5.24 13.28 12.81
#